data_AF-A0A7C7JYG0-F1
#
_entry.id   AF-A0A7C7JYG0-F1
#
_cell.length_a   1.000
_cell.length_b   1.000
_cell.length_c   1.000
_cell.angle_alpha   90.00
_cell.angle_beta   90.00
_cell.angle_gamma   90.00
#
_symmetry.space_group_name_H-M   'P 1'
#
loop_
_entity.id
_entity.type
_entity.pdbx_description
1 polymer ?
#
loop_
_entity_poly.entity_id
_entity_poly.type
_entity_poly.pdbx_seq_one_letter_code
_entity_poly.pdbx_strand_id
1 'polypeptide(L)'
;MNKNIVYSLVAVAGIILAGAMILKQNTHDQVDSNVKKPIMVDGKIPPQLSDLFADREQGPHQKYIDEKSCLACHKLEITIPGVGLVPKIPHEFRPDCVSCHFLPSRIM
;
A
#
# COMPACT_ATOMS: atom_id res chain seq x y z
N MET A 1 -3.30 -3.67 58.00
CA MET A 1 -2.86 -3.95 56.61
C MET A 1 -1.38 -3.63 56.49
N ASN A 2 -0.56 -4.58 56.07
CA ASN A 2 0.89 -4.39 56.02
C ASN A 2 1.27 -3.58 54.77
N LYS A 3 1.79 -2.36 54.96
CA LYS A 3 2.14 -1.44 53.86
C LYS A 3 3.12 -2.08 52.87
N ASN A 4 4.02 -2.94 53.35
CA ASN A 4 4.99 -3.64 52.52
C ASN A 4 4.32 -4.64 51.56
N ILE A 5 3.23 -5.29 52.00
CA ILE A 5 2.45 -6.20 51.17
C ILE A 5 1.70 -5.42 50.07
N VAL A 6 1.15 -4.25 50.43
CA VAL A 6 0.44 -3.38 49.46
C VAL A 6 1.40 -2.85 48.40
N TYR A 7 2.59 -2.38 48.78
CA TYR A 7 3.58 -1.89 47.80
C TYR A 7 4.09 -3.00 46.87
N SER A 8 4.28 -4.21 47.40
CA SER A 8 4.68 -5.36 46.59
C SER A 8 3.61 -5.72 45.54
N LEU A 9 2.33 -5.72 45.92
CA LEU A 9 1.22 -6.00 45.01
C LEU A 9 1.12 -4.96 43.88
N VAL A 10 1.29 -3.67 44.20
CA VAL A 10 1.24 -2.60 43.20
C VAL A 10 2.40 -2.72 42.20
N ALA A 11 3.61 -3.04 42.68
CA ALA A 11 4.78 -3.23 41.81
C ALA A 11 4.59 -4.41 40.84
N VAL A 12 4.08 -5.55 41.32
CA VAL A 12 3.82 -6.73 40.48
C VAL A 12 2.75 -6.45 39.43
N ALA A 13 1.66 -5.77 39.81
CA ALA A 13 0.61 -5.40 38.87
C ALA A 13 1.14 -4.50 37.74
N GLY A 14 2.02 -3.55 38.06
CA GLY A 14 2.66 -2.68 37.06
C GLY A 14 3.51 -3.44 36.05
N ILE A 15 4.28 -4.43 36.50
CA ILE A 15 5.12 -5.27 35.61
C ILE A 15 4.23 -6.12 34.68
N ILE A 16 3.15 -6.69 35.20
CA ILE A 16 2.20 -7.49 34.39
C ILE A 16 1.53 -6.63 33.31
N LEU A 17 1.09 -5.42 33.67
CA LEU A 17 0.50 -4.45 32.74
C LEU A 17 1.48 -4.01 31.64
N ALA A 18 2.73 -3.71 32.01
CA ALA A 18 3.77 -3.36 31.04
C ALA A 18 4.07 -4.51 30.07
N GLY A 19 4.18 -5.74 30.58
CA GLY A 19 4.38 -6.93 29.74
C GLY A 19 3.23 -7.18 28.75
N ALA A 20 1.98 -7.00 29.19
CA ALA A 20 0.81 -7.15 28.33
C ALA A 20 0.77 -6.10 27.20
N MET A 21 1.20 -4.86 27.46
CA MET A 21 1.28 -3.81 26.44
C MET A 21 2.36 -4.11 25.39
N ILE A 22 3.56 -4.54 25.82
CA ILE A 22 4.66 -4.91 24.92
C ILE A 22 4.27 -6.09 24.02
N LEU A 23 3.60 -7.10 24.58
CA LEU A 23 3.11 -8.25 23.81
C LEU A 23 2.06 -7.83 22.77
N LYS A 24 1.14 -6.93 23.14
CA LYS A 24 0.12 -6.39 22.24
C LYS A 24 0.72 -5.54 21.10
N GLN A 25 1.77 -4.77 21.37
CA GLN A 25 2.47 -4.01 20.33
C GLN A 25 3.18 -4.94 19.33
N ASN A 26 3.89 -5.97 19.81
CA ASN A 26 4.51 -6.97 18.93
C ASN A 26 3.49 -7.73 18.07
N THR A 27 2.27 -7.97 18.57
CA THR A 27 1.21 -8.58 17.75
C THR A 27 0.55 -7.60 16.80
N HIS A 28 0.49 -6.30 17.12
CA HIS A 28 -0.03 -5.27 16.21
C HIS A 28 0.95 -4.99 15.05
N ASP A 29 2.25 -4.98 15.32
CA ASP A 29 3.28 -4.85 14.27
C ASP A 29 3.37 -6.10 13.37
N GLN A 30 2.79 -7.23 13.80
CA GLN A 30 2.62 -8.44 12.99
C GLN A 30 1.26 -8.53 12.27
N VAL A 31 0.42 -7.48 12.35
CA VAL A 31 -0.75 -7.37 11.47
C VAL A 31 -0.25 -7.08 10.06
N ASP A 32 -0.10 -8.17 9.31
CA ASP A 32 -0.21 -8.19 7.86
C ASP A 32 0.71 -7.17 7.14
N SER A 33 1.99 -7.53 7.04
CA SER A 33 2.69 -7.31 5.78
C SER A 33 2.08 -8.22 4.71
N ASN A 34 0.81 -7.97 4.41
CA ASN A 34 0.13 -8.45 3.22
C ASN A 34 0.70 -7.60 2.07
N VAL A 35 1.99 -7.82 1.78
CA VAL A 35 2.59 -7.38 0.53
C VAL A 35 1.78 -8.11 -0.53
N LYS A 36 0.74 -7.42 -1.03
CA LYS A 36 -0.21 -7.88 -2.04
C LYS A 36 0.61 -8.56 -3.13
N LYS A 37 0.63 -9.90 -3.14
CA LYS A 37 1.43 -10.65 -4.11
C LYS A 37 0.98 -10.18 -5.50
N PRO A 38 1.92 -9.81 -6.40
CA PRO A 38 1.54 -9.33 -7.72
C PRO A 38 0.69 -10.37 -8.42
N ILE A 39 -0.45 -9.94 -8.95
CA ILE A 39 -1.36 -10.82 -9.68
C ILE A 39 -0.68 -11.19 -11.00
N MET A 40 -0.51 -12.48 -11.24
CA MET A 40 0.05 -12.98 -12.50
C MET A 40 -1.01 -12.88 -13.60
N VAL A 41 -0.60 -12.36 -14.76
CA VAL A 41 -1.41 -12.34 -15.98
C VAL A 41 -0.72 -13.27 -16.98
N ASP A 42 -1.43 -14.28 -17.47
CA ASP A 42 -0.89 -15.32 -18.38
C ASP A 42 0.41 -15.98 -17.90
N GLY A 43 0.51 -16.24 -16.59
CA GLY A 43 1.69 -16.86 -16.00
C GLY A 43 2.91 -15.94 -15.89
N LYS A 44 2.75 -14.63 -16.12
CA LYS A 44 3.83 -13.64 -16.00
C LYS A 44 3.49 -12.56 -14.98
N ILE A 45 4.51 -12.07 -14.30
CA ILE A 45 4.41 -10.87 -13.45
C ILE A 45 4.29 -9.67 -14.39
N PRO A 46 3.24 -8.85 -14.30
CA PRO A 46 3.11 -7.70 -15.16
C PRO A 46 4.24 -6.70 -14.88
N PRO A 47 4.87 -6.14 -15.92
CA PRO A 47 5.99 -5.22 -15.74
C PRO A 47 5.55 -3.91 -15.06
N GLN A 48 6.49 -3.17 -14.47
CA GLN A 48 6.23 -1.81 -14.00
C GLN A 48 5.89 -0.89 -15.18
N LEU A 49 4.97 0.05 -14.97
CA LEU A 49 4.65 1.07 -15.97
C LEU A 49 5.75 2.13 -16.07
N SER A 50 5.94 2.66 -17.27
CA SER A 50 6.85 3.79 -17.54
C SER A 50 6.40 5.06 -16.82
N ASP A 51 7.35 5.83 -16.31
CA ASP A 51 7.10 7.17 -15.78
C ASP A 51 6.82 8.16 -16.92
N LEU A 52 5.57 8.60 -17.02
CA LEU A 52 5.13 9.53 -18.08
C LEU A 52 5.61 10.98 -17.88
N PHE A 53 6.16 11.32 -16.72
CA PHE A 53 6.58 12.69 -16.38
C PHE A 53 7.99 12.75 -15.78
N ALA A 54 8.85 11.83 -16.19
CA ALA A 54 10.23 11.72 -15.70
C ALA A 54 11.07 13.00 -15.92
N ASP A 55 10.68 13.85 -16.86
CA ASP A 55 11.31 15.12 -17.22
C ASP A 55 10.82 16.32 -16.38
N ARG A 56 9.83 16.13 -15.50
CA ARG A 56 9.29 17.19 -14.64
C ARG A 56 9.93 17.11 -13.26
N GLU A 57 10.47 18.23 -12.76
CA GLU A 57 11.17 18.28 -11.46
C GLU A 57 10.33 17.82 -10.26
N GLN A 58 9.00 17.76 -10.38
CA GLN A 58 8.11 17.26 -9.33
C GLN A 58 7.88 15.74 -9.39
N GLY A 59 8.55 15.03 -10.30
CA GLY A 59 8.59 13.56 -10.37
C GLY A 59 7.25 12.89 -10.73
N PRO A 60 7.17 11.55 -10.74
CA PRO A 60 6.01 10.81 -11.24
C PRO A 60 4.75 11.12 -10.41
N HIS A 61 3.84 11.92 -10.97
CA HIS A 61 2.49 12.10 -10.42
C HIS A 61 1.57 10.90 -10.66
N GLN A 62 2.09 9.75 -11.12
CA GLN A 62 1.30 8.54 -11.27
C GLN A 62 1.07 7.89 -9.90
N LYS A 63 -0.08 8.23 -9.30
CA LYS A 63 -0.60 7.63 -8.07
C LYS A 63 -1.98 7.06 -8.34
N TYR A 64 -2.28 5.90 -7.75
CA TYR A 64 -3.65 5.41 -7.67
C TYR A 64 -4.41 6.19 -6.61
N ILE A 65 -5.41 6.97 -7.04
CA ILE A 65 -6.35 7.68 -6.17
C ILE A 65 -7.65 6.89 -6.09
N ASP A 66 -8.29 6.71 -7.24
CA ASP A 66 -9.48 5.89 -7.44
C ASP A 66 -9.57 5.46 -8.91
N GLU A 67 -10.48 4.54 -9.21
CA GLU A 67 -10.75 4.08 -10.57
C GLU A 67 -11.12 5.26 -11.49
N LYS A 68 -11.99 6.16 -11.04
CA LYS A 68 -12.47 7.31 -11.83
C LYS A 68 -11.32 8.19 -12.33
N SER A 69 -10.30 8.39 -11.51
CA SER A 69 -9.09 9.15 -11.83
C SER A 69 -8.26 8.46 -12.91
N CYS A 70 -8.12 7.14 -12.85
CA CYS A 70 -7.46 6.36 -13.91
C CYS A 70 -8.24 6.43 -15.23
N LEU A 71 -9.57 6.38 -15.16
CA LEU A 71 -10.46 6.41 -16.32
C LEU A 71 -10.61 7.79 -16.96
N ALA A 72 -10.14 8.85 -16.32
CA ALA A 72 -10.06 10.17 -16.95
C ALA A 72 -9.31 10.11 -18.29
N CYS A 73 -8.28 9.24 -18.37
CA CYS A 73 -7.51 9.03 -19.60
C CYS A 73 -7.72 7.63 -20.20
N HIS A 74 -7.92 6.59 -19.39
CA HIS A 74 -7.96 5.19 -19.88
C HIS A 74 -9.34 4.66 -20.29
N LYS A 75 -10.40 5.49 -20.22
CA LYS A 75 -11.75 5.07 -20.64
C LYS A 75 -11.84 4.76 -22.14
N LEU A 76 -11.04 5.46 -22.94
CA LEU A 76 -10.94 5.31 -24.38
C LEU A 76 -9.46 5.35 -24.77
N GLU A 77 -9.15 4.87 -25.96
CA GLU A 77 -7.81 5.03 -26.52
C GLU A 77 -7.68 6.47 -27.05
N ILE A 78 -6.72 7.22 -26.50
CA ILE A 78 -6.50 8.63 -26.84
C ILE A 78 -5.00 8.94 -26.92
N THR A 79 -4.61 9.89 -27.78
CA THR A 79 -3.24 10.43 -27.78
C THR A 79 -3.24 11.78 -27.09
N ILE A 80 -2.39 11.94 -26.06
CA ILE A 80 -2.24 13.20 -25.33
C ILE A 80 -0.96 13.90 -25.82
N PRO A 81 -1.04 15.15 -26.30
CA PRO A 81 0.14 15.91 -26.72
C PRO A 81 1.20 15.98 -25.60
N GLY A 82 2.44 15.61 -25.93
CA GLY A 82 3.55 15.61 -24.97
C GLY A 82 3.57 14.44 -23.98
N VAL A 83 2.63 13.50 -24.05
CA VAL A 83 2.59 12.29 -23.21
C VAL A 83 2.60 11.02 -24.06
N GLY A 84 1.89 11.01 -25.19
CA GLY A 84 1.82 9.87 -26.10
C GLY A 84 0.48 9.15 -26.09
N LEU A 85 0.47 7.91 -26.59
CA LEU A 85 -0.72 7.07 -26.69
C LEU A 85 -1.11 6.51 -25.32
N VAL A 86 -2.35 6.76 -24.92
CA VAL A 86 -2.97 6.19 -23.73
C VAL A 86 -3.93 5.08 -24.20
N PRO A 87 -3.61 3.80 -23.95
CA PRO A 87 -4.47 2.71 -24.37
C PRO A 87 -5.74 2.64 -23.51
N LYS A 88 -6.84 2.17 -24.11
CA LYS A 88 -8.05 1.82 -23.37
C LYS A 88 -7.78 0.63 -22.46
N ILE A 89 -8.11 0.74 -21.18
CA ILE A 89 -8.02 -0.40 -20.27
C ILE A 89 -9.29 -1.26 -20.40
N PRO A 90 -9.17 -2.56 -20.73
CA PRO A 90 -10.29 -3.48 -20.63
C PRO A 90 -10.71 -3.60 -19.16
N HIS A 91 -11.95 -3.22 -18.85
CA HIS A 91 -12.49 -3.28 -17.49
C HIS A 91 -12.90 -4.72 -17.17
N GLU A 92 -11.91 -5.55 -16.92
CA GLU A 92 -12.15 -6.79 -16.19
C GLU A 92 -12.34 -6.48 -14.71
N PHE A 93 -13.23 -7.20 -14.04
CA PHE A 93 -13.47 -6.99 -12.62
C PHE A 93 -12.18 -7.34 -11.84
N ARG A 94 -11.63 -6.34 -11.15
CA ARG A 94 -10.39 -6.42 -10.38
C ARG A 94 -10.48 -5.56 -9.11
N PRO A 95 -9.64 -5.83 -8.08
CA PRO A 95 -9.67 -5.03 -6.85
C PRO A 95 -9.34 -3.54 -7.06
N ASP A 96 -8.41 -3.23 -7.96
CA ASP A 96 -8.03 -1.87 -8.34
C ASP A 96 -7.22 -1.88 -9.66
N CYS A 97 -7.02 -0.69 -10.24
CA CYS A 97 -6.26 -0.51 -11.49
C CYS A 97 -4.76 -0.84 -11.37
N VAL A 98 -4.22 -0.89 -10.14
CA VAL A 98 -2.82 -1.21 -9.83
C VAL A 98 -2.63 -2.64 -9.33
N SER A 99 -3.63 -3.50 -9.58
CA SER A 99 -3.63 -4.88 -9.12
C SER A 99 -2.77 -5.78 -10.02
N CYS A 100 -2.63 -5.43 -11.29
CA CYS A 100 -1.75 -6.10 -12.24
C CYS A 100 -0.38 -5.42 -12.31
N HIS A 101 -0.33 -4.13 -12.59
CA HIS A 101 0.92 -3.40 -12.82
C HIS A 101 1.29 -2.47 -11.66
N PHE A 102 2.59 -2.39 -11.36
CA PHE A 102 3.13 -1.41 -10.43
C PHE A 102 3.30 -0.05 -11.09
N LEU A 103 2.98 1.02 -10.35
CA LEU A 103 3.26 2.40 -10.75
C LEU A 103 4.75 2.72 -10.55
N PRO A 104 5.31 3.70 -11.31
CA PRO A 104 6.73 4.04 -11.22
C PRO A 104 7.14 4.57 -9.84
N SER A 105 6.23 5.23 -9.13
CA SER A 105 6.47 5.83 -7.80
C SER A 105 6.47 4.83 -6.63
N ARG A 106 6.16 3.55 -6.88
CA ARG A 106 6.37 2.48 -5.88
C ARG A 106 7.77 1.88 -6.05
N ILE A 107 8.79 2.68 -5.74
CA ILE A 107 10.07 2.12 -5.30
C ILE A 107 9.85 1.72 -3.84
N MET A 108 9.73 0.41 -3.60
CA MET A 108 10.10 -0.21 -2.33
C MET A 108 11.58 -0.52 -2.38
#